data_AF-A0A7X5J6X1-F1
#
_entry.id   AF-A0A7X5J6X1-F1
#
_cell.length_a   1.000
_cell.length_b   1.000
_cell.length_c   1.000
_cell.angle_alpha   90.00
_cell.angle_beta   90.00
_cell.angle_gamma   90.00
#
_symmetry.space_group_name_H-M   'P 1'
#
loop_
_entity.id
_entity.type
_entity.pdbx_description
1 polymer ?
#
loop_
_entity_poly.entity_id
_entity_poly.type
_entity_poly.pdbx_seq_one_letter_code
_entity_poly.pdbx_strand_id
1 'polypeptide(L)' 'MKDIRCGCCRALLFRMASAPSAPAIEIKCRRCGTINHLRPPEPAPERDSPTAPDTEPGPCAGNCITSTPSPG' A
#
# COMPACT_ATOMS: atom_id res chain seq x y z
N MET A 1 19.05 4.46 9.56
CA MET A 1 18.32 4.84 10.80
C MET A 1 17.37 5.98 10.46
N LYS A 2 16.16 6.00 11.04
CA LYS A 2 15.16 7.05 10.86
C LYS A 2 15.11 7.93 12.10
N ASP A 3 15.22 9.25 11.91
CA ASP A 3 15.01 10.23 12.97
C ASP A 3 13.50 10.33 13.28
N ILE A 4 13.12 10.11 14.53
CA ILE A 4 11.76 10.34 15.00
C ILE A 4 11.73 11.65 15.76
N ARG A 5 10.85 12.56 15.35
CA ARG A 5 10.74 13.92 15.88
C ARG A 5 9.40 14.15 16.56
N CYS A 6 9.38 15.07 17.50
CA CYS A 6 8.17 15.47 18.21
C CYS A 6 7.16 16.10 17.24
N GLY A 7 5.89 15.68 17.34
CA GLY A 7 4.80 16.22 16.52
C GLY A 7 4.47 17.70 16.81
N CYS A 8 4.87 18.19 17.98
CA CYS A 8 4.62 19.57 18.41
C CYS A 8 5.80 20.51 18.11
N CYS A 9 6.99 20.23 18.68
CA CYS A 9 8.14 21.15 18.57
C CYS A 9 9.25 20.70 17.60
N ARG A 10 9.06 19.57 16.90
CA ARG A 10 10.03 18.95 15.96
C ARG A 10 11.39 18.59 16.57
N ALA A 11 11.56 18.65 17.88
CA ALA A 11 12.77 18.17 18.55
C ALA A 11 12.97 16.68 18.28
N LEU A 12 14.22 16.26 18.14
CA LEU A 12 14.57 14.84 18.03
C LEU A 12 14.15 14.12 19.31
N LEU A 13 13.37 13.04 19.15
CA LEU A 13 12.99 12.17 20.26
C LEU A 13 13.99 11.03 20.39
N PHE A 14 14.22 10.29 19.30
CA PHE A 14 15.23 9.22 19.20
C PHE A 14 15.46 8.83 17.73
N ARG A 15 16.41 7.92 17.49
CA ARG A 15 16.70 7.33 16.17
C ARG A 15 16.31 5.85 16.18
N MET A 16 15.56 5.41 15.17
CA MET A 16 15.14 4.03 15.02
C MET A 16 16.00 3.34 13.94
N ALA A 17 16.59 2.19 14.27
CA ALA A 17 17.12 1.27 13.25
C ALA A 17 15.95 0.63 12.51
N SER A 18 16.08 0.37 11.20
CA SER A 18 15.00 -0.22 10.40
C SER A 18 14.61 -1.58 10.98
N ALA A 19 13.53 -1.61 11.76
CA ALA A 19 12.97 -2.81 12.35
C ALA A 19 11.62 -3.06 11.68
N PRO A 20 11.41 -4.22 11.02
CA PRO A 20 10.15 -4.57 10.38
C PRO A 20 8.95 -4.53 11.33
N SER A 21 9.19 -4.81 12.61
CA SER A 21 8.20 -4.86 13.68
C SER A 21 8.74 -4.16 14.92
N ALA A 22 8.79 -2.82 14.90
CA ALA A 22 8.99 -2.08 16.14
C ALA A 22 7.77 -2.29 17.07
N PRO A 23 7.91 -2.28 18.40
CA PRO A 23 6.76 -2.20 19.29
C PRO A 23 6.14 -0.80 19.26
N ALA A 24 4.85 -0.68 19.62
CA ALA A 24 4.26 0.63 19.89
C ALA A 24 4.92 1.23 21.13
N ILE A 25 5.33 2.50 21.04
CA ILE A 25 5.99 3.19 22.15
C ILE A 25 5.33 4.54 22.43
N GLU A 26 5.34 4.91 23.70
CA GLU A 26 4.95 6.23 24.18
C GLU A 26 6.17 6.96 24.74
N ILE A 27 6.41 8.18 24.28
CA ILE A 27 7.58 8.96 24.70
C ILE A 27 7.21 10.41 24.94
N LYS A 28 7.61 10.94 26.11
CA LYS A 28 7.46 12.35 26.45
C LYS A 28 8.60 13.18 25.86
N CYS A 29 8.26 14.25 25.15
CA CYS A 29 9.25 15.18 24.64
C CYS A 29 9.90 15.97 25.78
N ARG A 30 11.22 15.86 25.91
CA ARG A 30 12.02 16.62 26.90
C ARG A 30 11.93 18.14 26.72
N ARG A 31 11.67 18.63 25.49
CA ARG A 31 11.68 20.06 25.17
C ARG A 31 10.34 20.75 25.44
N CYS A 32 9.22 20.15 25.05
CA CYS A 32 7.89 20.77 25.16
C CYS A 32 6.90 20.01 26.04
N GLY A 33 7.27 18.84 26.56
CA GLY A 33 6.41 18.04 27.44
C GLY A 33 5.31 17.23 26.75
N THR A 34 5.10 17.40 25.44
CA THR A 34 4.11 16.63 24.66
C THR A 34 4.39 15.13 24.75
N ILE A 35 3.36 14.33 25.03
CA ILE A 35 3.40 12.87 24.95
C ILE A 35 3.15 12.46 23.50
N ASN A 36 4.11 11.74 22.91
CA ASN A 36 4.07 11.28 21.53
C ASN A 36 3.81 9.76 21.52
N HIS A 37 2.71 9.33 20.91
CA HIS A 37 2.41 7.91 20.67
C HIS A 37 2.91 7.53 19.27
N LEU A 38 3.75 6.51 19.19
CA LEU A 38 4.36 6.08 17.94
C LEU A 38 3.93 4.66 17.66
N ARG A 39 3.15 4.49 16.59
CA ARG A 39 2.73 3.18 16.08
C ARG A 39 3.70 2.75 14.96
N PRO A 40 4.07 1.47 14.88
CA PRO A 40 4.75 0.94 13.72
C PRO A 40 3.90 1.16 12.46
N PRO A 41 4.51 1.33 11.28
CA PRO A 41 3.75 1.22 10.05
C PRO A 41 3.11 -0.18 10.01
N GLU A 42 1.81 -0.22 9.77
CA GLU A 42 1.10 -1.48 9.56
C GLU A 42 1.78 -2.20 8.37
N PRO A 43 2.09 -3.51 8.48
CA PRO A 43 2.63 -4.24 7.34
C PRO A 43 1.63 -4.10 6.19
N ALA A 44 2.11 -3.64 5.04
CA ALA A 44 1.26 -3.54 3.87
C ALA A 44 0.70 -4.94 3.57
N PRO A 45 -0.61 -5.09 3.31
CA PRO A 45 -1.15 -6.38 2.94
C PRO A 45 -0.44 -6.82 1.66
N GLU A 46 0.16 -8.02 1.70
CA GLU A 46 0.60 -8.71 0.49
C GLU A 46 -0.63 -8.80 -0.42
N ARG A 47 -0.63 -8.01 -1.50
CA ARG A 47 -1.58 -8.24 -2.58
C ARG A 47 -1.10 -9.52 -3.24
N ASP A 48 -1.69 -10.64 -2.85
CA ASP A 48 -1.80 -11.80 -3.72
C ASP A 48 -2.41 -11.30 -5.04
N SER A 49 -1.57 -11.04 -6.03
CA SER A 49 -2.03 -10.93 -7.40
C SER A 49 -2.66 -12.28 -7.73
N PRO A 50 -3.97 -12.36 -8.03
CA PRO A 50 -4.52 -13.57 -8.59
C PRO A 50 -3.75 -13.82 -9.88
N THR A 51 -2.94 -14.88 -9.92
CA THR A 51 -2.45 -15.44 -11.18
C THR A 51 -3.70 -15.70 -12.01
N ALA A 52 -3.92 -14.85 -13.02
CA ALA A 52 -5.00 -15.08 -13.96
C ALA A 52 -4.85 -16.51 -14.49
N PRO A 53 -5.88 -17.36 -14.42
CA PRO A 53 -5.81 -18.63 -15.12
C PRO A 53 -5.64 -18.29 -16.60
N ASP A 54 -4.58 -18.83 -17.17
CA ASP A 54 -4.23 -18.80 -18.59
C ASP A 54 -5.49 -19.11 -19.41
N THR A 55 -6.20 -18.06 -19.83
CA THR A 55 -7.28 -18.17 -20.78
C THR A 55 -6.60 -17.98 -22.12
N GLU A 56 -6.12 -19.10 -22.65
CA GLU A 56 -5.82 -19.28 -24.08
C GLU A 56 -6.87 -18.51 -24.90
N PRO A 57 -6.47 -17.55 -25.76
CA PRO A 57 -7.39 -16.90 -26.66
C PRO A 57 -7.89 -17.94 -27.66
N GLY A 58 -9.08 -18.48 -27.40
CA GLY A 58 -9.75 -19.42 -28.28
C GLY A 58 -9.86 -18.83 -29.70
N PRO A 59 -9.63 -19.64 -30.75
CA PRO A 59 -9.61 -19.13 -32.11
C PRO A 59 -10.99 -18.57 -32.46
N CYS A 60 -10.98 -17.39 -33.04
CA CYS A 60 -12.11 -16.76 -33.69
C CYS A 60 -12.70 -17.69 -34.77
N ALA A 61 -13.63 -18.56 -34.37
CA ALA A 61 -14.48 -19.33 -35.27
C ALA A 61 -15.65 -18.42 -35.68
N GLY A 62 -15.49 -17.81 -36.85
CA GLY A 62 -16.38 -16.79 -37.35
C GLY A 62 -17.82 -17.26 -37.59
N ASN A 63 -18.73 -16.30 -37.44
CA ASN A 63 -19.94 -16.21 -38.22
C ASN A 63 -20.41 -14.74 -38.27
N CYS A 64 -19.63 -13.91 -38.96
CA CYS A 64 -20.16 -12.65 -39.49
C CYS A 64 -21.20 -13.00 -40.56
N ILE A 65 -22.44 -13.29 -40.16
CA ILE A 65 -23.56 -13.35 -41.10
C ILE A 65 -23.79 -11.93 -41.62
N THR A 66 -23.33 -11.70 -42.83
CA THR A 66 -23.62 -10.51 -43.61
C THR A 66 -25.14 -10.34 -43.70
N SER A 67 -25.68 -9.36 -42.99
CA SER A 67 -27.00 -8.84 -43.28
C SER A 67 -26.91 -8.09 -44.61
N THR A 68 -27.28 -8.77 -45.69
CA THR A 68 -27.61 -8.12 -46.96
C THR A 68 -28.86 -7.26 -46.79
N PRO A 69 -28.85 -5.94 -47.06
CA PRO A 69 -30.08 -5.21 -47.27
C PRO A 69 -30.61 -5.47 -48.69
N SER A 70 -31.85 -5.95 -48.80
CA SER A 70 -32.60 -6.03 -50.06
C SER A 70 -32.83 -4.63 -50.66
N PRO A 71 -32.62 -4.43 -51.97
CA PRO A 71 -33.25 -3.33 -52.70
C PRO A 71 -34.44 -3.84 -53.53
N GLY A 72 -35.61 -3.21 -53.37
CA GLY A 72 -36.75 -3.37 -54.28
C GLY A 72 -38.07 -3.68 -53.57
#